data_AF-A0A398BSI3-F1
#
_entry.id   AF-A0A398BSI3-F1
#
_cell.length_a   1.000
_cell.length_b   1.000
_cell.length_c   1.000
_cell.angle_alpha   90.00
_cell.angle_beta   90.00
_cell.angle_gamma   90.00
#
_symmetry.space_group_name_H-M   'P 1'
#
loop_
_entity.id
_entity.type
_entity.pdbx_description
1 polymer ?
#
loop_
_entity_poly.entity_id
_entity_poly.type
_entity_poly.pdbx_seq_one_letter_code
_entity_poly.pdbx_strand_id
1 'polypeptide(L)' 'MTDHKPDARTCLQLAAEYDVGNPVEWMVDPHHPDKVLGVTYEFSQTGTRKTVWYTQNKRRAKNCTVVTDLDGT' A
#
# COMPACT_ATOMS: atom_id res chain seq x y z
N MET A 1 25.70 27.84 -33.40
CA MET A 1 24.80 27.54 -32.26
C MET A 1 23.85 26.45 -32.73
N THR A 2 24.15 25.19 -32.42
CA THR A 2 23.25 24.07 -32.73
C THR A 2 22.18 24.03 -31.65
N ASP A 3 20.95 24.33 -32.05
CA ASP A 3 19.76 24.22 -31.21
C ASP A 3 19.49 22.72 -30.96
N HIS A 4 20.00 22.21 -29.83
CA HIS A 4 19.62 20.89 -29.34
C HIS A 4 18.23 20.98 -28.74
N LYS A 5 17.21 20.92 -29.60
CA LYS A 5 15.84 20.61 -29.18
C LYS A 5 15.87 19.25 -28.47
N PRO A 6 15.57 19.16 -27.17
CA PRO A 6 15.48 17.87 -26.50
C PRO A 6 14.41 17.03 -27.20
N ASP A 7 14.78 15.82 -27.60
CA ASP A 7 13.86 14.87 -28.22
C ASP A 7 12.72 14.59 -27.23
N ALA A 8 11.47 14.71 -27.67
CA ALA A 8 10.29 14.43 -26.85
C ALA A 8 10.26 12.98 -26.34
N ARG A 9 11.08 12.09 -26.93
CA ARG A 9 11.31 10.72 -26.44
C ARG A 9 12.09 10.68 -25.12
N THR A 10 12.84 11.73 -24.80
CA THR A 10 13.48 11.86 -23.48
C THR A 10 12.42 12.15 -22.41
N CYS A 11 11.30 12.80 -22.72
CA CYS A 11 10.17 12.94 -21.78
C CYS A 11 9.40 11.63 -21.52
N LEU A 12 9.67 10.56 -22.29
CA LEU A 12 9.22 9.20 -21.98
C LEU A 12 10.16 8.47 -20.99
N GLN A 13 11.16 9.17 -20.42
CA GLN A 13 12.04 8.65 -19.37
C GLN A 13 11.22 8.15 -18.19
N LEU A 14 11.07 6.82 -18.16
CA LEU A 14 10.39 6.00 -17.18
C LEU A 14 8.95 6.47 -16.89
N ALA A 15 7.98 5.72 -17.40
CA ALA A 15 6.75 5.53 -16.64
C ALA A 15 7.19 5.24 -15.21
N ALA A 16 6.96 6.17 -14.27
CA ALA A 16 7.38 6.02 -12.89
C ALA A 16 6.94 4.62 -12.47
N GLU A 17 7.88 3.73 -12.19
CA GLU A 17 7.57 2.37 -11.81
C GLU A 17 6.64 2.47 -10.61
N TYR A 18 5.37 2.09 -10.77
CA TYR A 18 4.41 2.20 -9.69
C TYR A 18 4.91 1.38 -8.51
N ASP A 19 5.15 2.03 -7.37
CA ASP A 19 5.51 1.32 -6.15
C ASP A 19 4.26 0.57 -5.65
N VAL A 20 4.23 -0.74 -5.91
CA VAL A 20 3.10 -1.60 -5.54
C VAL A 20 3.22 -1.98 -4.07
N GLY A 21 2.14 -1.73 -3.32
CA GLY A 21 2.00 -2.16 -1.94
C GLY A 21 1.43 -3.56 -1.83
N ASN A 22 2.12 -4.45 -1.11
CA ASN A 22 1.65 -5.79 -0.76
C ASN A 22 0.99 -5.76 0.62
N PRO A 23 -0.21 -6.35 0.80
CA PRO A 23 -0.84 -6.42 2.12
C PRO A 23 -0.03 -7.35 3.02
N VAL A 24 0.39 -6.86 4.19
CA VAL A 24 1.22 -7.61 5.16
C VAL A 24 0.55 -7.78 6.52
N GLU A 25 -0.44 -6.94 6.84
CA GLU A 25 -1.25 -7.07 8.05
C GLU A 25 -2.70 -6.70 7.77
N TRP A 26 -3.61 -7.48 8.34
CA TRP A 26 -5.05 -7.27 8.28
C TRP A 26 -5.55 -6.96 9.68
N MET A 27 -6.20 -5.81 9.87
CA MET A 27 -6.94 -5.51 11.09
C MET A 27 -8.40 -5.89 10.86
N VAL A 28 -8.91 -6.88 11.59
CA VAL A 28 -10.30 -7.37 11.48
C VAL A 28 -11.08 -7.10 12.75
N ASP A 29 -12.40 -7.04 12.64
CA ASP A 29 -13.30 -6.95 13.80
C ASP A 29 -13.24 -8.26 14.59
N PRO A 30 -12.93 -8.23 15.91
CA PRO A 30 -12.79 -9.46 16.70
C PRO A 30 -14.09 -10.28 16.80
N HIS A 31 -15.24 -9.63 16.63
CA HIS A 31 -16.55 -10.29 16.69
C HIS A 31 -17.07 -10.68 15.31
N HIS A 32 -16.53 -10.08 14.25
CA HIS A 32 -16.90 -10.31 12.86
C HIS A 32 -15.64 -10.40 11.99
N PRO A 33 -14.91 -11.54 11.99
CA PRO A 33 -13.63 -11.66 11.29
C PRO A 33 -13.69 -11.45 9.76
N ASP A 34 -14.88 -11.57 9.18
CA ASP A 34 -15.19 -11.23 7.78
C ASP A 34 -15.13 -9.73 7.50
N LYS A 35 -15.16 -8.89 8.55
CA LYS A 35 -15.13 -7.44 8.47
C LYS A 35 -13.71 -6.90 8.66
N VAL A 36 -13.08 -6.53 7.56
CA VAL A 36 -11.77 -5.84 7.56
C VAL A 36 -11.95 -4.37 7.98
N LEU A 37 -11.23 -3.97 9.03
CA LEU A 37 -11.20 -2.62 9.58
C LEU A 37 -10.03 -1.79 9.03
N GLY A 38 -8.94 -2.44 8.63
CA GLY A 38 -7.80 -1.80 7.98
C GLY A 38 -6.78 -2.81 7.45
N VAL A 39 -5.90 -2.34 6.58
CA VAL A 39 -4.83 -3.14 5.97
C VAL A 39 -3.53 -2.34 5.98
N THR A 40 -2.45 -2.94 6.49
CA THR A 40 -1.08 -2.40 6.31
C THR A 40 -0.50 -2.97 5.03
N TYR A 41 -0.06 -2.08 4.14
CA TYR A 41 0.67 -2.40 2.94
C TYR A 41 2.15 -2.11 3.13
N GLU A 42 3.01 -3.03 2.69
CA GLU A 42 4.43 -2.79 2.51
C GLU A 42 4.74 -2.58 1.03
N PHE A 43 5.35 -1.45 0.72
CA PHE A 43 5.63 -1.02 -0.63
C PHE A 43 6.92 -1.66 -1.16
N SER A 44 6.81 -2.38 -2.27
CA SER A 44 7.87 -3.25 -2.81
C SER A 44 9.18 -2.55 -3.15
N GLN A 45 9.13 -1.28 -3.59
CA GLN A 45 10.35 -0.55 -3.96
C GLN A 45 10.96 0.20 -2.78
N THR A 46 10.12 0.74 -1.89
CA THR A 46 10.58 1.61 -0.79
C THR A 46 10.69 0.90 0.56
N GLY A 47 10.07 -0.26 0.72
CA GLY A 47 9.85 -0.91 2.02
C GLY A 47 8.93 -0.11 2.95
N THR A 48 8.30 0.97 2.46
CA THR A 48 7.46 1.82 3.30
C THR A 48 6.22 1.05 3.73
N ARG A 49 5.87 1.14 5.01
CA ARG A 49 4.62 0.57 5.52
C ARG A 49 3.55 1.66 5.67
N LYS A 50 2.38 1.45 5.06
CA LYS A 50 1.23 2.36 5.18
C LYS A 50 -0.04 1.60 5.50
N THR A 51 -0.81 2.10 6.46
CA THR A 51 -2.10 1.50 6.84
C THR A 51 -3.26 2.29 6.25
N VAL A 52 -4.14 1.58 5.52
CA VAL A 52 -5.41 2.10 5.04
C VAL A 52 -6.51 1.66 6.00
N TRP A 53 -7.30 2.61 6.50
CA TRP A 53 -8.41 2.34 7.41
C TRP A 53 -9.76 2.35 6.67
N TYR A 54 -10.50 1.26 6.80
CA TYR A 54 -11.86 1.10 6.23
C TYR A 54 -12.97 1.43 7.24
N THR A 55 -12.60 1.81 8.47
CA THR A 55 -13.53 2.39 9.43
C THR A 55 -14.26 3.60 8.84
N GLN A 56 -15.49 3.84 9.29
CA GLN A 56 -16.32 4.93 8.77
C GLN A 56 -15.66 6.31 8.93
N ASN A 57 -14.94 6.52 10.04
CA ASN A 57 -14.23 7.76 10.32
C ASN A 57 -12.82 7.81 9.71
N LYS A 58 -12.39 6.80 8.95
CA LYS A 58 -11.06 6.66 8.34
C LYS A 58 -9.91 6.75 9.35
N ARG A 59 -10.17 6.40 10.60
CA ARG A 59 -9.17 6.38 11.68
C ARG A 59 -8.92 4.95 12.17
N ARG A 60 -7.85 4.80 12.92
CA ARG A 60 -7.52 3.57 13.64
C ARG A 60 -8.70 3.07 14.46
N ALA A 61 -9.03 1.79 14.26
CA ALA A 61 -9.99 1.09 15.10
C ALA A 61 -9.44 0.97 16.53
N LYS A 62 -10.30 1.21 17.53
CA LYS A 62 -9.91 1.07 18.95
C LYS A 62 -9.73 -0.39 19.35
N ASN A 63 -10.52 -1.28 18.75
CA ASN A 63 -10.48 -2.71 18.98
C ASN A 63 -10.41 -3.41 17.61
N CYS A 64 -9.36 -4.19 17.39
CA CYS A 64 -9.17 -5.00 16.20
C CYS A 64 -8.21 -6.14 16.51
N THR A 65 -8.43 -7.29 15.86
CA THR A 65 -7.45 -8.37 15.82
C THR A 65 -6.52 -8.12 14.64
N VAL A 66 -5.21 -8.18 14.87
CA VAL A 66 -4.22 -8.10 13.79
C VAL A 66 -3.90 -9.51 13.33
N VAL A 67 -4.06 -9.75 12.04
CA VAL A 67 -3.71 -11.00 11.36
C VAL A 67 -2.57 -10.66 10.39
N THR A 68 -1.37 -11.15 10.70
CA THR A 68 -0.28 -11.27 9.73
C THR A 68 -0.45 -12.59 8.99
N ASP A 69 0.07 -12.71 7.77
CA ASP A 69 0.10 -13.99 7.07
C ASP A 69 0.61 -15.07 8.05
N LEU A 70 -0.25 -16.05 8.33
CA LEU A 70 0.15 -17.23 9.05
C LEU A 70 0.88 -18.05 8.01
N ASP A 71 2.22 -18.03 8.06
CA ASP A 71 3.01 -19.12 7.51
C ASP A 71 2.30 -20.41 7.88
N GLY A 72 1.67 -21.05 6.89
CA GLY A 72 1.05 -22.35 7.04
C GLY A 72 2.15 -23.34 7.37
N THR A 73 2.40 -23.52 8.67
CA THR A 73 3.26 -24.58 9.21
C THR A 73 2.44 -25.40 10.19
#